data_AF-A0AA42UIG7-F1
#
_entry.id   AF-A0AA42UIG7-F1
#
_cell.length_a   1.000
_cell.length_b   1.000
_cell.length_c   1.000
_cell.angle_alpha   90.00
_cell.angle_beta   90.00
_cell.angle_gamma   90.00
#
_symmetry.space_group_name_H-M   'P 1'
#
loop_
_entity.id
_entity.type
_entity.pdbx_description
1 polymer ?
#
loop_
_entity_poly.entity_id
_entity_poly.type
_entity_poly.pdbx_seq_one_letter_code
_entity_poly.pdbx_strand_id
1 'polypeptide(L)'
;MKITHLEIKNKEYKNLNIDLKENKSHIMAFIGNNGSGKSNLLESLSIIFYYLHYKKEKNIPFNFSITFTNSGSSEKITITKNKTSVITNIGGKIVSDPYNYLPKQIVAIYSGEEDRMWKKWYFPIYKDYI
;
A
#
# COMPACT_ATOMS: atom_id res chain seq x y z
N MET A 1 7.93 -9.68 1.42
CA MET A 1 6.55 -9.28 1.75
C MET A 1 5.61 -9.80 0.67
N LYS A 2 4.43 -10.30 1.06
CA LYS A 2 3.33 -10.69 0.16
C LYS A 2 2.02 -10.12 0.68
N ILE A 3 1.35 -9.28 -0.12
CA ILE A 3 0.04 -8.72 0.23
C ILE A 3 -1.00 -9.84 0.10
N THR A 4 -1.78 -10.03 1.16
CA THR A 4 -2.87 -11.03 1.22
C THR A 4 -4.24 -10.38 1.22
N HIS A 5 -4.34 -9.10 1.58
CA HIS A 5 -5.60 -8.37 1.54
C HIS A 5 -5.35 -6.86 1.42
N LEU A 6 -6.21 -6.18 0.67
CA LEU A 6 -6.25 -4.72 0.58
C LEU A 6 -7.71 -4.26 0.54
N GLU A 7 -8.07 -3.35 1.45
CA GLU A 7 -9.34 -2.65 1.46
C GLU A 7 -9.07 -1.14 1.46
N ILE A 8 -9.65 -0.40 0.50
CA ILE A 8 -9.63 1.06 0.43
C ILE A 8 -11.06 1.56 0.53
N LYS A 9 -11.38 2.37 1.54
CA LYS A 9 -12.72 2.96 1.72
C LYS A 9 -12.75 4.39 1.21
N ASN A 10 -12.73 4.55 -0.10
CA ASN A 10 -12.86 5.84 -0.78
C ASN A 10 -13.44 5.66 -2.20
N LYS A 11 -14.49 6.42 -2.54
CA LYS A 11 -15.17 6.37 -3.85
C LYS A 11 -14.27 6.78 -5.02
N GLU A 12 -13.34 7.72 -4.82
CA GLU A 12 -12.34 8.13 -5.82
C GLU A 12 -11.43 6.97 -6.23
N TYR A 13 -11.21 6.04 -5.29
CA TYR A 13 -10.48 4.80 -5.47
C TYR A 13 -11.41 3.59 -5.58
N LYS A 14 -12.67 3.78 -5.99
CA LYS A 14 -13.65 2.71 -6.29
C LYS A 14 -13.96 1.74 -5.15
N ASN A 15 -13.71 2.13 -3.90
CA ASN A 15 -13.91 1.27 -2.75
C ASN A 15 -13.25 -0.11 -2.91
N LEU A 16 -12.00 -0.15 -3.37
CA LEU A 16 -11.28 -1.40 -3.66
C LEU A 16 -11.34 -2.35 -2.47
N ASN A 17 -11.70 -3.60 -2.74
CA ASN A 17 -11.65 -4.70 -1.79
C ASN A 17 -11.08 -5.93 -2.50
N ILE A 18 -9.85 -6.28 -2.17
CA ILE A 18 -9.06 -7.29 -2.84
C ILE A 18 -8.64 -8.33 -1.80
N ASP A 19 -9.13 -9.56 -1.94
CA ASP A 19 -8.71 -10.71 -1.15
C ASP A 19 -7.78 -11.61 -1.97
N LEU A 20 -6.56 -11.82 -1.47
CA LEU A 20 -5.48 -12.58 -2.10
C LEU A 20 -4.98 -13.71 -1.20
N LYS A 21 -5.70 -14.05 -0.11
CA LYS A 21 -5.25 -15.05 0.87
C LYS A 21 -4.98 -16.42 0.24
N GLU A 22 -5.83 -16.83 -0.70
CA GLU A 22 -5.69 -18.11 -1.41
C GLU A 22 -4.73 -18.05 -2.61
N ASN A 23 -4.27 -16.85 -2.98
CA ASN A 23 -3.32 -16.72 -4.08
C ASN A 23 -1.95 -17.22 -3.62
N LYS A 24 -1.47 -18.32 -4.20
CA LYS A 24 -0.15 -18.89 -3.90
C LYS A 24 0.99 -18.30 -4.74
N SER A 25 0.68 -17.62 -5.84
CA SER A 25 1.68 -16.99 -6.72
C SER A 25 2.43 -15.86 -6.03
N HIS A 26 3.67 -15.63 -6.49
CA HIS A 26 4.48 -14.47 -6.14
C HIS A 26 4.28 -13.31 -7.13
N ILE A 27 3.73 -13.60 -8.30
CA ILE A 27 3.46 -12.63 -9.37
C ILE A 27 1.94 -12.56 -9.57
N MET A 28 1.42 -11.34 -9.63
CA MET A 28 0.00 -11.07 -9.82
C MET A 28 -0.19 -10.13 -11.00
N ALA A 29 -1.17 -10.44 -11.86
CA ALA A 29 -1.58 -9.58 -12.95
C ALA A 29 -3.03 -9.12 -12.70
N PHE A 30 -3.23 -7.81 -12.70
CA PHE A 30 -4.57 -7.20 -12.62
C PHE A 30 -4.96 -6.68 -14.01
N ILE A 31 -5.87 -7.39 -14.67
CA ILE A 31 -6.31 -7.12 -16.04
C ILE A 31 -7.78 -6.71 -16.02
N GLY A 32 -8.17 -5.80 -16.91
CA GLY A 32 -9.55 -5.38 -17.06
C GLY A 32 -9.68 -4.19 -18.00
N ASN A 33 -10.91 -3.77 -18.30
CA ASN A 33 -11.19 -2.69 -19.25
C ASN A 33 -10.74 -1.31 -18.74
N ASN A 34 -10.73 -0.33 -19.63
CA ASN A 34 -10.52 1.07 -19.25
C ASN A 34 -11.58 1.49 -18.22
N GLY A 35 -11.14 2.22 -17.19
CA GLY A 35 -12.03 2.56 -16.08
C GLY A 35 -12.41 1.38 -15.17
N SER A 36 -11.69 0.25 -15.18
CA SER A 36 -11.92 -0.83 -14.19
C SER A 36 -11.26 -0.59 -12.82
N GLY A 37 -10.35 0.38 -12.72
CA GLY A 37 -9.67 0.72 -11.45
C GLY A 37 -8.24 0.21 -11.30
N LYS A 38 -7.63 -0.33 -12.36
CA LYS A 38 -6.22 -0.78 -12.35
C LYS A 38 -5.25 0.29 -11.84
N SER A 39 -5.35 1.52 -12.37
CA SER A 39 -4.49 2.63 -11.92
C SER A 39 -4.82 3.07 -10.49
N ASN A 40 -6.09 3.01 -10.06
CA ASN A 40 -6.46 3.31 -8.67
C ASN A 40 -5.81 2.34 -7.69
N LEU A 41 -5.73 1.05 -8.03
CA LEU A 41 -5.02 0.05 -7.22
C LEU A 41 -3.54 0.40 -7.07
N LEU A 42 -2.87 0.66 -8.20
CA LEU A 42 -1.44 1.01 -8.19
C LEU A 42 -1.20 2.30 -7.38
N GLU A 43 -1.99 3.35 -7.63
CA GLU A 43 -1.87 4.63 -6.93
C GLU A 43 -2.16 4.51 -5.42
N SER A 44 -3.15 3.72 -5.02
CA SER A 44 -3.46 3.49 -3.60
C SER A 44 -2.29 2.82 -2.87
N LEU A 45 -1.65 1.84 -3.50
CA LEU A 45 -0.47 1.18 -2.94
C LEU A 45 0.70 2.17 -2.83
N SER A 46 0.96 2.96 -3.87
CA SER A 46 2.00 3.99 -3.87
C SER A 46 1.80 4.98 -2.72
N ILE A 47 0.57 5.45 -2.52
CA ILE A 47 0.20 6.34 -1.42
C ILE A 47 0.44 5.64 -0.07
N ILE A 48 -0.13 4.46 0.16
CA ILE A 48 0.02 3.75 1.45
C ILE A 48 1.50 3.62 1.81
N PHE A 49 2.33 3.11 0.90
CA PHE A 49 3.73 2.91 1.18
C PHE A 49 4.53 4.22 1.28
N TYR A 50 4.19 5.25 0.50
CA TYR A 50 4.78 6.58 0.67
C TYR A 50 4.64 7.05 2.12
N TYR A 51 3.43 7.05 2.68
CA TYR A 51 3.24 7.51 4.06
C TYR A 51 3.84 6.59 5.12
N LEU A 52 3.82 5.27 4.90
CA LEU A 52 4.41 4.32 5.84
C LEU A 52 5.94 4.43 5.91
N HIS A 53 6.61 4.81 4.81
CA HIS A 53 8.05 5.06 4.79
C HIS A 53 8.41 6.52 5.12
N TYR A 54 7.64 7.48 4.60
CA TYR A 54 7.95 8.89 4.64
C TYR A 54 7.22 9.60 5.78
N LYS A 55 7.69 9.35 7.00
CA LYS A 55 7.11 9.79 8.28
C LYS A 55 6.93 11.33 8.44
N LYS A 56 7.46 12.14 7.52
CA LYS A 56 7.25 13.60 7.49
C LYS A 56 5.81 13.97 7.12
N GLU A 57 5.17 13.15 6.28
CA GLU A 57 3.82 13.37 5.79
C GLU A 57 2.84 12.52 6.62
N LYS A 58 1.78 13.14 7.15
CA LYS A 58 0.95 12.52 8.20
C LYS A 58 -0.47 12.23 7.75
N ASN A 59 -0.91 12.75 6.61
CA ASN A 59 -2.31 12.66 6.22
C ASN A 59 -2.57 11.78 4.97
N ILE A 60 -2.64 10.47 5.17
CA ILE A 60 -3.09 9.56 4.11
C ILE A 60 -4.55 9.93 3.72
N PRO A 61 -4.86 10.15 2.43
CA PRO A 61 -6.13 10.76 2.01
C PRO A 61 -7.36 9.84 2.12
N PHE A 62 -7.19 8.59 2.55
CA PHE A 62 -8.28 7.62 2.66
C PHE A 62 -8.11 6.71 3.87
N ASN A 63 -9.19 6.01 4.22
CA ASN A 63 -9.15 4.88 5.14
C ASN A 63 -8.76 3.63 4.37
N PHE A 64 -7.94 2.79 4.97
CA PHE A 64 -7.53 1.53 4.37
C PHE A 64 -7.26 0.46 5.42
N SER A 65 -7.26 -0.78 4.97
CA SER A 65 -6.70 -1.93 5.65
C SER A 65 -5.81 -2.68 4.67
N ILE A 66 -4.55 -2.90 5.00
CA ILE A 66 -3.63 -3.73 4.22
C ILE A 66 -3.10 -4.84 5.10
N THR A 67 -3.22 -6.08 4.64
CA THR A 67 -2.65 -7.24 5.32
C THR A 67 -1.61 -7.89 4.42
N PHE A 68 -0.47 -8.25 4.99
CA PHE A 68 0.61 -8.93 4.31
C PHE A 68 1.35 -9.89 5.24
N THR A 69 2.14 -10.78 4.63
CA THR A 69 3.09 -11.66 5.32
C THR A 69 4.51 -11.37 4.85
N ASN A 70 5.50 -11.68 5.69
CA ASN A 70 6.91 -11.58 5.33
C ASN A 70 7.47 -12.96 4.94
N SER A 71 8.47 -12.96 4.06
CA SER A 71 9.10 -14.21 3.63
C SER A 71 9.70 -14.90 4.86
N GLY A 72 9.35 -16.18 5.07
CA GLY A 72 9.81 -16.95 6.22
C GLY A 72 9.02 -16.74 7.52
N SER A 73 7.98 -15.90 7.55
CA SER A 73 7.08 -15.76 8.70
C SER A 73 5.63 -16.05 8.31
N SER A 74 4.94 -16.83 9.13
CA SER A 74 3.49 -17.05 9.04
C SER A 74 2.68 -15.96 9.73
N GLU A 75 3.35 -15.02 10.42
CA GLU A 75 2.68 -13.92 11.10
C GLU A 75 2.02 -12.98 10.09
N LYS A 76 0.72 -12.74 10.31
CA LYS A 76 -0.04 -11.73 9.58
C LYS A 76 0.23 -10.37 10.19
N ILE A 77 0.62 -9.44 9.33
CA ILE A 77 0.77 -8.03 9.67
C ILE A 77 -0.37 -7.28 8.99
N THR A 78 -1.19 -6.59 9.78
CA THR A 78 -2.29 -5.77 9.30
C THR A 78 -2.08 -4.33 9.73
N ILE A 79 -2.11 -3.42 8.76
CA ILE A 79 -2.05 -1.98 9.01
C ILE A 79 -3.39 -1.39 8.61
N THR A 80 -4.06 -0.75 9.57
CA THR A 80 -5.37 -0.15 9.38
C THR A 80 -5.30 1.34 9.66
N LYS A 81 -5.78 2.15 8.74
CA LYS A 81 -6.05 3.57 8.96
C LYS A 81 -7.54 3.83 9.08
N ASN A 82 -7.93 4.46 10.18
CA ASN A 82 -9.27 4.95 10.43
C ASN A 82 -9.23 6.44 10.80
N LYS A 83 -9.74 7.30 9.92
CA LYS A 83 -9.70 8.76 10.05
C LYS A 83 -8.26 9.24 10.26
N THR A 84 -7.90 9.57 11.50
CA THR A 84 -6.61 10.12 11.91
C THR A 84 -5.67 9.08 12.53
N SER A 85 -6.16 7.89 12.90
CA SER A 85 -5.34 6.86 13.54
C SER A 85 -4.85 5.83 12.52
N VAL A 86 -3.60 5.43 12.68
CA VAL A 86 -2.99 4.29 11.99
C VAL A 86 -2.58 3.28 13.05
N ILE A 87 -3.07 2.05 12.93
CA ILE A 87 -2.82 0.97 13.88
C ILE A 87 -2.15 -0.17 13.13
N THR A 88 -1.08 -0.70 13.70
CA THR A 88 -0.42 -1.92 13.21
C THR A 88 -0.71 -3.06 14.16
N ASN A 89 -1.21 -4.18 13.62
CA ASN A 89 -1.41 -5.42 14.33
C ASN A 89 -0.49 -6.51 13.75
N ILE A 90 0.25 -7.20 14.61
CA ILE A 90 1.17 -8.29 14.24
C ILE A 90 0.79 -9.51 15.07
N GLY A 91 0.23 -10.53 14.42
CA GLY A 91 -0.16 -11.76 15.11
C GLY A 91 -1.10 -11.55 16.31
N GLY A 92 -1.95 -10.51 16.27
CA GLY A 92 -2.88 -10.14 17.34
C GLY A 92 -2.37 -9.04 18.28
N LYS A 93 -1.08 -8.68 18.24
CA LYS A 93 -0.49 -7.64 19.10
C LYS A 93 -0.46 -6.28 18.41
N ILE A 94 -0.86 -5.22 19.11
CA ILE A 94 -0.78 -3.85 18.60
C ILE A 94 0.66 -3.34 18.78
N VAL A 95 1.23 -2.78 17.70
CA VAL A 95 2.59 -2.22 17.67
C VAL A 95 2.53 -0.77 17.19
N SER A 96 3.36 0.10 17.77
CA SER A 96 3.36 1.54 17.50
C SER A 96 3.95 1.92 16.14
N ASP A 97 4.93 1.16 15.63
CA ASP A 97 5.62 1.47 14.38
C ASP A 97 5.79 0.21 13.50
N PRO A 98 5.17 0.15 12.30
CA PRO A 98 5.32 -0.97 11.38
C PRO A 98 6.66 -0.98 10.63
N TYR A 99 7.49 0.06 10.71
CA TYR A 99 8.63 0.29 9.82
C TYR A 99 9.59 -0.91 9.67
N ASN A 100 9.84 -1.64 10.76
CA ASN A 100 10.71 -2.81 10.74
C ASN A 100 10.14 -4.01 9.97
N TYR A 101 8.83 -4.02 9.73
CA TYR A 101 8.11 -5.09 9.05
C TYR A 101 7.79 -4.76 7.59
N LEU A 102 7.99 -3.51 7.17
CA LEU A 102 7.81 -3.05 5.79
C LEU A 102 8.98 -3.52 4.90
N PRO A 103 8.74 -3.67 3.58
CA PRO A 103 9.82 -3.93 2.63
C PRO A 103 10.84 -2.79 2.68
N LYS A 104 12.14 -3.11 2.64
CA LYS A 104 13.19 -2.10 2.69
C LYS A 104 13.26 -1.23 1.44
N GLN A 105 12.80 -1.77 0.31
CA GLN A 105 12.78 -1.11 -0.99
C GLN A 105 11.49 -1.46 -1.71
N ILE A 106 10.93 -0.45 -2.38
CA ILE A 106 9.74 -0.59 -3.22
C ILE A 106 10.09 0.05 -4.55
N VAL A 107 9.95 -0.72 -5.62
CA VAL A 107 10.17 -0.25 -6.99
C VAL A 107 8.83 -0.19 -7.68
N ALA A 108 8.54 0.96 -8.29
CA ALA A 108 7.37 1.14 -9.13
C ALA A 108 7.81 1.55 -10.53
N ILE A 109 7.35 0.81 -11.53
CA ILE A 109 7.56 1.11 -12.94
C ILE A 109 6.19 1.46 -13.51
N TYR A 110 6.03 2.69 -13.97
CA TYR A 110 4.76 3.18 -14.49
C TYR A 110 4.98 3.83 -15.85
N SER A 111 4.27 3.30 -16.85
CA SER A 111 4.30 3.77 -18.24
C SER A 111 2.94 4.34 -18.64
N GLY A 112 2.34 5.16 -17.78
CA GLY A 112 1.14 5.92 -18.12
C GLY A 112 1.47 7.29 -18.69
N GLU A 113 0.47 7.94 -19.29
CA GLU A 113 0.61 9.28 -19.89
C GLU A 113 0.87 10.38 -18.86
N GLU A 114 0.43 10.17 -17.61
CA GLU A 114 0.57 11.15 -16.54
C GLU A 114 1.71 10.82 -15.59
N ASP A 115 2.48 11.84 -15.21
CA ASP A 115 3.56 11.72 -14.22
C ASP A 115 3.11 12.06 -12.78
N ARG A 116 1.80 12.20 -12.54
CA ARG A 116 1.25 12.61 -11.24
C ARG A 116 1.78 11.75 -10.09
N MET A 117 1.84 10.44 -10.32
CA MET A 117 2.22 9.46 -9.31
C MET A 117 3.68 9.65 -8.92
N TRP A 118 4.55 9.85 -9.93
CA TRP A 118 5.95 10.21 -9.74
C TRP A 118 6.08 11.51 -8.95
N LYS A 119 5.49 12.60 -9.44
CA LYS A 119 5.60 13.94 -8.84
C LYS A 119 5.12 13.99 -7.39
N LYS A 120 4.03 13.28 -7.06
CA LYS A 120 3.42 13.34 -5.72
C LYS A 120 4.01 12.36 -4.72
N TRP A 121 4.29 11.13 -5.13
CA TRP A 121 4.54 10.03 -4.19
C TRP A 121 5.96 9.45 -4.24
N TYR A 122 6.73 9.76 -5.28
CA TYR A 122 8.10 9.24 -5.42
C TYR A 122 9.14 10.35 -5.42
N PHE A 123 8.88 11.46 -6.13
CA PHE A 123 9.78 12.59 -6.21
C PHE A 123 10.13 13.21 -4.84
N PRO A 124 9.19 13.39 -3.87
CA PRO A 124 9.56 13.94 -2.57
C PRO A 124 10.55 13.07 -1.79
N ILE A 125 10.42 11.74 -1.88
CA ILE A 125 11.38 10.81 -1.28
C ILE A 125 12.71 10.89 -2.03
N TYR A 126 12.67 10.86 -3.36
CA TYR A 126 13.88 10.94 -4.21
C TYR A 126 14.67 12.22 -3.96
N LYS A 127 13.98 13.36 -3.80
CA LYS A 127 14.59 14.66 -3.54
C LYS A 127 15.43 14.70 -2.26
N ASP A 128 15.09 13.90 -1.25
CA ASP A 128 15.88 13.82 -0.01
C ASP A 128 17.26 13.15 -0.21
N TYR A 129 17.52 12.53 -1.37
CA TYR A 129 18.77 11.84 -1.69
C TYR A 129 19.63 12.53 -2.76
N ILE A 130 19.20 13.70 -3.25
CA ILE A 130 19.93 14.48 -4.28
C ILE A 130 20.23 15.89 -3.80
#